data_AF-A0A9P4NU22-F1
#
_entry.id   AF-A0A9P4NU22-F1
#
_cell.length_a   1.000
_cell.length_b   1.000
_cell.length_c   1.000
_cell.angle_alpha   90.00
_cell.angle_beta   90.00
_cell.angle_gamma   90.00
#
_symmetry.space_group_name_H-M   'P 1'
#
loop_
_entity.id
_entity.type
_entity.pdbx_description
1 polymer ?
#
loop_
_entity_poly.entity_id
_entity_poly.type
_entity_poly.pdbx_seq_one_letter_code
_entity_poly.pdbx_strand_id
1 'polypeptide(L)'
;MPATFRPVYRLRFSLAMPDPDMPQPRYHTTIYAETNQGDQIGFVHHVTGDITSTRGMQYERRPENSMDFYDKELLGHTPAAGYPTSFDYLLSKLPTPPQQKEFNIATMRTEPFKTLDPLTFYETREARRPLIKCTEWVSDCAIPALQAAGLLVIHTEALVGAV
;
A
#
# COMPACT_ATOMS: atom_id res chain seq x y z
N MET A 1 -29.29 -0.69 16.49
CA MET A 1 -28.37 0.41 16.15
C MET A 1 -28.09 0.32 14.67
N PRO A 2 -28.28 1.38 13.86
CA PRO A 2 -27.91 1.34 12.44
C PRO A 2 -26.40 1.07 12.31
N ALA A 3 -26.01 0.30 11.31
CA ALA A 3 -24.60 0.08 11.01
C ALA A 3 -24.00 1.42 10.56
N THR A 4 -23.14 1.99 11.39
CA THR A 4 -22.37 3.19 11.01
C THR A 4 -21.27 2.78 10.07
N PHE A 5 -21.17 3.45 8.92
CA PHE A 5 -20.10 3.24 7.96
C PHE A 5 -19.13 4.43 7.99
N ARG A 6 -17.86 4.16 7.73
CA ARG A 6 -16.77 5.15 7.68
C ARG A 6 -16.15 5.17 6.30
N PRO A 7 -15.91 6.34 5.71
CA PRO A 7 -15.28 6.42 4.39
C PRO A 7 -13.82 5.99 4.48
N VAL A 8 -13.40 5.26 3.45
CA VAL A 8 -12.04 4.74 3.26
C VAL A 8 -11.51 5.31 1.96
N TYR A 9 -10.28 5.81 1.99
CA TYR A 9 -9.64 6.51 0.90
C TYR A 9 -8.29 5.92 0.56
N ARG A 10 -7.88 6.05 -0.69
CA ARG A 10 -6.51 5.91 -1.15
C ARG A 10 -5.86 7.29 -1.06
N LEU A 11 -4.77 7.38 -0.30
CA LEU A 11 -3.95 8.58 -0.26
C LEU A 11 -2.69 8.36 -1.08
N ARG A 12 -2.29 9.37 -1.84
CA ARG A 12 -1.02 9.41 -2.56
C ARG A 12 -0.18 10.55 -2.02
N PHE A 13 1.05 10.27 -1.62
CA PHE A 13 2.01 11.26 -1.14
C PHE A 13 3.19 11.36 -2.11
N SER A 14 3.74 12.55 -2.24
CA SER A 14 4.96 12.78 -3.03
C SER A 14 6.13 12.01 -2.41
N LEU A 15 6.95 11.37 -3.25
CA LEU A 15 8.18 10.72 -2.79
C LEU A 15 9.30 11.76 -2.64
N ALA A 16 9.95 11.79 -1.48
CA ALA A 16 11.12 12.63 -1.26
C ALA A 16 12.30 12.23 -2.16
N MET A 17 12.46 10.93 -2.41
CA MET A 17 13.49 10.38 -3.31
C MET A 17 12.87 9.27 -4.16
N PRO A 18 12.74 9.45 -5.49
CA PRO A 18 12.21 8.43 -6.37
C PRO A 18 13.22 7.29 -6.56
N ASP A 19 12.73 6.08 -6.75
CA ASP A 19 13.58 4.93 -7.07
C ASP A 19 13.94 4.95 -8.56
N PRO A 20 15.23 4.98 -8.93
CA PRO A 20 15.66 5.03 -10.33
C PRO A 20 15.33 3.75 -11.11
N ASP A 21 15.13 2.61 -10.44
CA ASP A 21 14.77 1.33 -11.07
C ASP A 21 13.24 1.18 -11.27
N MET A 22 12.45 2.24 -11.01
CA MET A 22 10.99 2.25 -11.18
C MET A 22 10.55 3.33 -12.17
N PRO A 23 9.50 3.08 -12.98
CA PRO A 23 8.98 4.08 -13.92
C PRO A 23 8.35 5.26 -13.15
N GLN A 24 8.62 6.48 -13.60
CA GLN A 24 8.18 7.73 -12.94
C GLN A 24 7.01 8.40 -13.70
N PRO A 25 6.12 9.16 -13.04
CA PRO A 25 6.11 9.49 -11.60
C PRO A 25 5.62 8.36 -10.70
N ARG A 26 6.08 8.35 -9.44
CA ARG A 26 5.67 7.42 -8.39
C ARG A 26 5.28 8.18 -7.14
N TYR A 27 4.32 7.61 -6.40
CA TYR A 27 3.83 8.14 -5.13
C TYR A 27 3.98 7.08 -4.04
N HIS A 28 4.06 7.51 -2.78
CA HIS A 28 3.80 6.63 -1.65
C HIS A 28 2.30 6.49 -1.50
N THR A 29 1.77 5.30 -1.77
CA THR A 29 0.32 5.06 -1.70
C THR A 29 -0.04 4.42 -0.37
N THR A 30 -1.10 4.89 0.27
CA THR A 30 -1.60 4.36 1.54
C THR A 30 -3.12 4.23 1.55
N ILE A 31 -3.66 3.50 2.53
CA ILE A 31 -5.09 3.41 2.79
C ILE A 31 -5.38 4.25 4.02
N TYR A 32 -6.36 5.14 3.95
CA TYR A 32 -6.80 5.99 5.05
C TYR A 32 -8.26 5.72 5.36
N ALA A 33 -8.62 5.59 6.64
CA ALA A 33 -10.00 5.46 7.05
C ALA A 33 -10.32 6.41 8.21
N GLU A 34 -11.44 7.12 8.08
CA GLU A 34 -11.88 8.12 9.06
C GLU A 34 -12.46 7.43 10.31
N THR A 35 -12.04 7.87 11.50
CA THR A 35 -12.55 7.32 12.77
C THR A 35 -13.85 7.97 13.18
N ASN A 36 -14.01 9.26 12.88
CA ASN A 36 -15.22 10.06 13.06
C ASN A 36 -15.64 10.70 11.74
N GLN A 37 -16.95 10.77 11.50
CA GLN A 37 -17.48 11.50 10.34
C GLN A 37 -17.23 13.00 10.53
N GLY A 38 -16.53 13.61 9.56
CA GLY A 38 -16.41 15.06 9.45
C GLY A 38 -15.17 15.69 10.08
N ASP A 39 -14.46 14.98 10.96
CA ASP A 39 -13.30 15.55 11.66
C ASP A 39 -12.00 15.47 10.83
N GLN A 40 -11.98 14.72 9.72
CA GLN A 40 -10.76 14.36 8.97
C GLN A 40 -9.69 13.68 9.85
N ILE A 41 -10.09 13.19 11.03
CA ILE A 41 -9.26 12.39 11.92
C ILE A 41 -9.47 10.93 11.54
N GLY A 42 -8.36 10.23 11.32
CA GLY A 42 -8.39 8.84 10.90
C GLY A 42 -7.04 8.18 11.05
N PHE A 43 -6.98 6.90 10.68
CA PHE A 43 -5.73 6.17 10.63
C PHE A 43 -5.31 5.90 9.19
N VAL A 44 -4.01 6.02 8.95
CA VAL A 44 -3.37 5.48 7.77
C VAL A 44 -2.85 4.08 8.05
N HIS A 45 -3.17 3.19 7.13
CA HIS A 45 -2.67 1.84 6.99
C HIS A 45 -1.70 1.84 5.80
N HIS A 46 -0.44 1.53 6.06
CA HIS A 46 0.58 1.50 5.01
C HIS A 46 1.63 0.43 5.28
N VAL A 47 2.52 0.25 4.31
CA VAL A 47 3.80 -0.41 4.54
C VAL A 47 4.91 0.63 4.55
N THR A 48 5.76 0.57 5.55
CA THR A 48 6.92 1.45 5.77
C THR A 48 8.22 0.68 5.59
N GLY A 49 9.35 1.38 5.51
CA GLY A 49 10.66 0.81 5.22
C GLY A 49 10.98 0.79 3.73
N ASP A 50 11.91 -0.07 3.33
CA ASP A 50 12.46 -0.10 1.98
C ASP A 50 12.75 -1.54 1.51
N ILE A 51 12.95 -1.69 0.21
CA ILE A 51 13.17 -2.99 -0.44
C ILE A 51 14.66 -3.41 -0.48
N THR A 52 15.55 -2.65 0.17
CA THR A 52 16.98 -2.96 0.34
C THR A 52 17.23 -3.57 1.72
N SER A 53 16.41 -3.22 2.71
CA SER A 53 16.42 -3.78 4.06
C SER A 53 16.09 -5.27 4.05
N THR A 54 16.80 -6.05 4.88
CA THR A 54 16.60 -7.51 4.99
C THR A 54 15.19 -7.92 5.40
N ARG A 55 14.52 -7.08 6.19
CA ARG A 55 13.12 -7.27 6.58
C ARG A 55 12.12 -6.75 5.55
N GLY A 56 12.59 -6.14 4.46
CA GLY A 56 11.76 -5.45 3.49
C GLY A 56 10.91 -4.35 4.12
N MET A 57 9.77 -4.09 3.49
CA MET A 57 8.76 -3.19 4.04
C MET A 57 7.88 -3.92 5.07
N GLN A 58 7.35 -3.17 6.03
CA GLN A 58 6.56 -3.70 7.14
C GLN A 58 5.26 -2.93 7.29
N TYR A 59 4.18 -3.63 7.62
CA TYR A 59 2.89 -3.00 7.86
C TYR A 59 2.93 -2.15 9.13
N GLU A 60 2.37 -0.95 9.06
CA GLU A 60 2.19 -0.05 10.18
C GLU A 60 0.85 0.70 10.07
N ARG A 61 0.24 0.97 11.22
CA ARG A 61 -0.88 1.90 11.36
C ARG A 61 -0.45 3.11 12.15
N ARG A 62 -0.75 4.31 11.65
CA ARG A 62 -0.48 5.58 12.33
C ARG A 62 -1.65 6.57 12.18
N PRO A 63 -1.82 7.54 13.10
CA PRO A 63 -2.73 8.66 12.86
C PRO A 63 -2.28 9.46 11.63
N GLU A 64 -3.23 9.93 10.81
CA GLU A 64 -2.88 10.80 9.70
C GLU A 64 -2.55 12.20 10.20
N ASN A 65 -1.33 12.64 9.95
CA ASN A 65 -0.80 13.92 10.42
C ASN A 65 0.01 14.65 9.34
N SER A 66 -0.01 14.17 8.09
CA SER A 66 0.95 14.60 7.07
C SER A 66 0.38 15.71 6.18
N MET A 67 1.22 16.71 5.88
CA MET A 67 0.88 17.85 5.02
C MET A 67 1.24 17.63 3.54
N ASP A 68 2.05 16.60 3.23
CA ASP A 68 2.63 16.36 1.89
C ASP A 68 1.71 15.54 0.98
N PHE A 69 0.46 15.97 0.94
CA PHE A 69 -0.61 15.29 0.27
C PHE A 69 -0.62 15.59 -1.24
N TYR A 70 -0.56 14.55 -2.08
CA TYR A 70 -0.71 14.71 -3.52
C TYR A 70 -2.17 14.55 -3.96
N ASP A 71 -2.85 13.47 -3.54
CA ASP A 71 -4.21 13.17 -4.01
C ASP A 71 -5.02 12.25 -3.08
N LYS A 72 -6.35 12.48 -3.03
CA LYS A 72 -7.37 11.74 -2.24
C LYS A 72 -8.37 11.09 -3.17
N GLU A 73 -8.52 9.78 -3.05
CA GLU A 73 -9.53 9.05 -3.81
C GLU A 73 -10.38 8.20 -2.87
N LEU A 74 -11.71 8.35 -2.94
CA LEU A 74 -12.62 7.52 -2.17
C LEU A 74 -12.62 6.10 -2.73
N LEU A 75 -12.24 5.14 -1.91
CA LEU A 75 -12.28 3.71 -2.26
C LEU A 75 -13.64 3.09 -1.93
N GLY A 76 -14.30 3.55 -0.87
CA GLY A 76 -15.55 2.98 -0.40
C GLY A 76 -15.76 3.23 1.08
N HIS A 77 -16.46 2.33 1.75
CA HIS A 77 -16.76 2.46 3.17
C HIS A 77 -16.48 1.17 3.94
N THR A 78 -16.06 1.31 5.20
CA THR A 78 -15.91 0.21 6.16
C THR A 78 -17.00 0.30 7.23
N PRO A 79 -17.51 -0.82 7.75
CA PRO A 79 -18.26 -0.81 9.00
C PRO A 79 -17.42 -0.18 10.11
N ALA A 80 -18.02 0.71 10.90
CA ALA A 80 -17.40 1.28 12.10
C ALA A 80 -17.22 0.21 13.18
N ALA A 81 -18.08 -0.82 13.18
CA ALA A 81 -17.96 -1.95 14.09
C ALA A 81 -16.69 -2.75 13.80
N GLY A 82 -15.82 -2.89 14.79
CA GLY A 82 -14.58 -3.66 14.69
C GLY A 82 -13.39 -2.90 14.08
N TYR A 83 -13.61 -1.73 13.48
CA TYR A 83 -12.53 -0.84 13.04
C TYR A 83 -11.90 -0.12 14.25
N PRO A 84 -10.57 0.06 14.33
CA PRO A 84 -9.53 -0.31 13.36
C PRO A 84 -9.00 -1.74 13.48
N THR A 85 -9.38 -2.50 14.51
CA THR A 85 -8.81 -3.82 14.83
C THR A 85 -8.97 -4.85 13.71
N SER A 86 -10.09 -4.85 12.99
CA SER A 86 -10.32 -5.75 11.86
C SER A 86 -9.35 -5.51 10.70
N PHE A 87 -9.05 -4.24 10.41
CA PHE A 87 -8.05 -3.85 9.41
C PHE A 87 -6.66 -4.28 9.86
N ASP A 88 -6.27 -3.95 11.10
CA ASP A 88 -4.96 -4.32 11.64
C ASP A 88 -4.74 -5.83 11.58
N TYR A 89 -5.75 -6.62 11.96
CA TYR A 89 -5.67 -8.07 11.93
C TYR A 89 -5.49 -8.64 10.52
N LEU A 90 -6.21 -8.11 9.53
CA LEU A 90 -6.12 -8.59 8.15
C LEU A 90 -4.81 -8.12 7.48
N LEU A 91 -4.54 -6.81 7.53
CA LEU A 91 -3.43 -6.20 6.80
C LEU A 91 -2.06 -6.62 7.35
N SER A 92 -1.94 -6.86 8.67
CA SER A 92 -0.70 -7.38 9.26
C SER A 92 -0.35 -8.81 8.84
N LYS A 93 -1.30 -9.56 8.26
CA LYS A 93 -1.09 -10.92 7.77
C LYS A 93 -0.82 -10.99 6.28
N LEU A 94 -1.03 -9.89 5.55
CA LEU A 94 -0.74 -9.85 4.13
C LEU A 94 0.78 -9.87 3.90
N PRO A 95 1.26 -10.53 2.83
CA PRO A 95 2.67 -10.49 2.49
C PRO A 95 3.06 -9.05 2.19
N THR A 96 3.96 -8.48 2.99
CA THR A 96 4.52 -7.16 2.73
C THR A 96 5.65 -7.27 1.69
N PRO A 97 5.96 -6.19 0.96
CA PRO A 97 7.07 -6.21 0.00
C PRO A 97 8.38 -6.65 0.66
N PRO A 98 8.99 -7.76 0.22
CA PRO A 98 10.23 -8.26 0.82
C PRO A 98 11.44 -7.43 0.35
N GLN A 99 12.63 -7.78 0.86
CA GLN A 99 13.87 -7.36 0.24
C GLN A 99 13.88 -7.81 -1.23
N GLN A 100 14.21 -6.90 -2.12
CA GLN A 100 14.29 -7.12 -3.57
C GLN A 100 15.56 -6.54 -4.19
N LYS A 101 16.31 -5.75 -3.41
CA LYS A 101 17.57 -5.13 -3.80
C LYS A 101 18.67 -5.46 -2.80
N GLU A 102 19.88 -5.57 -3.31
CA GLU A 102 21.08 -5.79 -2.49
C GLU A 102 22.27 -5.06 -3.13
N PHE A 103 23.31 -4.81 -2.35
CA PHE A 103 24.55 -4.21 -2.83
C PHE A 103 25.35 -5.22 -3.68
N ASN A 104 25.52 -4.88 -4.95
CA ASN A 104 26.33 -5.65 -5.89
C ASN A 104 27.77 -5.13 -5.87
N ILE A 105 28.69 -5.92 -5.32
CA ILE A 105 30.12 -5.56 -5.22
C ILE A 105 30.76 -5.43 -6.61
N ALA A 106 30.30 -6.18 -7.62
CA ALA A 106 30.90 -6.14 -8.95
C ALA A 106 30.63 -4.81 -9.68
N THR A 107 29.47 -4.20 -9.43
CA THR A 107 29.05 -2.93 -10.05
C THR A 107 29.16 -1.74 -9.09
N MET A 108 29.41 -2.00 -7.81
CA MET A 108 29.42 -1.03 -6.70
C MET A 108 28.10 -0.25 -6.58
N ARG A 109 26.97 -0.92 -6.82
CA ARG A 109 25.62 -0.32 -6.83
C ARG A 109 24.62 -1.19 -6.06
N THR A 110 23.59 -0.55 -5.50
CA THR A 110 22.42 -1.27 -4.98
C THR A 110 21.47 -1.58 -6.14
N GLU A 111 21.26 -2.86 -6.42
CA GLU A 111 20.56 -3.33 -7.62
C GLU A 111 19.53 -4.41 -7.28
N PRO A 112 18.47 -4.58 -8.10
CA PRO A 112 17.54 -5.70 -7.95
C PRO A 112 18.24 -7.06 -8.08
N PHE A 113 17.90 -8.00 -7.20
CA PHE A 113 18.40 -9.37 -7.27
C PHE A 113 17.36 -10.36 -7.82
N LYS A 114 17.85 -11.49 -8.31
CA LYS A 114 17.07 -12.63 -8.80
C LYS A 114 16.85 -13.67 -7.70
N THR A 115 17.88 -14.01 -6.94
CA THR A 115 17.77 -14.83 -5.73
C THR A 115 18.58 -14.17 -4.62
N LEU A 116 18.09 -14.25 -3.38
CA LEU A 116 18.82 -13.73 -2.21
C LEU A 116 19.75 -14.79 -1.63
N ASP A 117 19.36 -16.07 -1.72
CA ASP A 117 20.15 -17.20 -1.23
C ASP A 117 20.07 -18.37 -2.23
N PRO A 118 21.13 -18.63 -3.02
CA PRO A 118 22.36 -17.82 -3.11
C PRO A 118 22.08 -16.44 -3.74
N LEU A 119 22.85 -15.41 -3.36
CA LEU A 119 22.68 -14.07 -3.91
C LEU A 119 23.08 -14.05 -5.39
N THR A 120 22.12 -13.79 -6.29
CA THR A 120 22.37 -13.61 -7.72
C THR A 120 21.67 -12.38 -8.26
N PHE A 121 22.36 -11.61 -9.11
CA PHE A 121 21.82 -10.42 -9.76
C PHE A 121 21.38 -10.74 -11.19
N TYR A 122 20.61 -9.81 -11.78
CA TYR A 122 20.26 -9.91 -13.20
C TYR A 122 21.44 -9.52 -14.08
N GLU A 123 21.58 -10.21 -15.20
CA GLU A 123 22.58 -9.88 -16.21
C GLU A 123 22.24 -8.60 -16.98
N THR A 124 23.23 -8.05 -17.67
CA THR A 124 23.02 -6.89 -18.54
C THR A 124 22.03 -7.24 -19.65
N ARG A 125 20.90 -6.51 -19.71
CA ARG A 125 19.76 -6.72 -20.62
C ARG A 125 18.86 -7.93 -20.30
N GLU A 126 19.08 -8.63 -19.19
CA GLU A 126 18.12 -9.62 -18.70
C GLU A 126 16.85 -8.90 -18.24
N ALA A 127 15.68 -9.45 -18.58
CA ALA A 127 14.41 -8.93 -18.12
C ALA A 127 14.31 -9.07 -16.59
N ARG A 128 14.11 -7.94 -15.91
CA ARG A 128 13.98 -7.90 -14.44
C ARG A 128 12.52 -8.15 -14.05
N ARG A 129 12.31 -8.86 -12.93
CA ARG A 129 10.98 -8.90 -12.30
C ARG A 129 10.60 -7.50 -11.82
N PRO A 130 9.35 -7.04 -12.01
CA PRO A 130 8.88 -5.77 -11.47
C PRO A 130 9.06 -5.72 -9.96
N LEU A 131 9.53 -4.58 -9.46
CA LEU A 131 9.64 -4.38 -8.02
C LEU A 131 8.26 -4.10 -7.44
N ILE A 132 7.96 -4.72 -6.31
CA ILE A 132 6.74 -4.48 -5.53
C ILE A 132 7.12 -3.50 -4.43
N LYS A 133 6.42 -2.36 -4.33
CA LYS A 133 6.56 -1.40 -3.25
C LYS A 133 5.20 -1.16 -2.58
N CYS A 134 5.11 -0.11 -1.77
CA CYS A 134 3.87 0.32 -1.12
C CYS A 134 2.69 0.48 -2.10
N THR A 135 2.93 1.02 -3.30
CA THR A 135 1.87 1.26 -4.28
C THR A 135 1.27 -0.03 -4.82
N GLU A 136 2.12 -0.97 -5.21
CA GLU A 136 1.71 -2.29 -5.67
C GLU A 136 1.07 -3.08 -4.51
N TRP A 137 1.64 -3.03 -3.30
CA TRP A 137 1.04 -3.69 -2.13
C TRP A 137 -0.36 -3.15 -1.81
N VAL A 138 -0.58 -1.83 -1.86
CA VAL A 138 -1.90 -1.25 -1.61
C VAL A 138 -2.89 -1.67 -2.69
N SER A 139 -2.50 -1.55 -3.96
CA SER A 139 -3.40 -1.74 -5.11
C SER A 139 -3.71 -3.21 -5.37
N ASP A 140 -2.71 -4.08 -5.26
CA ASP A 140 -2.79 -5.47 -5.72
C ASP A 140 -3.02 -6.45 -4.56
N CYS A 141 -2.74 -6.05 -3.31
CA CYS A 141 -2.91 -6.91 -2.13
C CYS A 141 -3.92 -6.36 -1.13
N ALA A 142 -3.68 -5.16 -0.58
CA ALA A 142 -4.43 -4.66 0.57
C ALA A 142 -5.88 -4.32 0.21
N ILE A 143 -6.13 -3.57 -0.86
CA ILE A 143 -7.49 -3.20 -1.30
C ILE A 143 -8.30 -4.47 -1.66
N PRO A 144 -7.81 -5.39 -2.51
CA PRO A 144 -8.54 -6.62 -2.82
C PRO A 144 -8.82 -7.48 -1.58
N ALA A 145 -7.86 -7.59 -0.65
CA ALA A 145 -8.07 -8.36 0.59
C ALA A 145 -9.16 -7.75 1.47
N LEU A 146 -9.18 -6.42 1.64
CA LEU A 146 -10.22 -5.73 2.41
C LEU A 146 -11.60 -5.89 1.76
N GLN A 147 -11.68 -5.84 0.43
CA GLN A 147 -12.93 -6.09 -0.30
C GLN A 147 -13.41 -7.53 -0.11
N ALA A 148 -12.53 -8.52 -0.28
CA ALA A 148 -12.85 -9.93 -0.12
C ALA A 148 -13.32 -10.26 1.31
N ALA A 149 -12.79 -9.57 2.32
CA ALA A 149 -13.20 -9.72 3.71
C ALA A 149 -14.48 -8.94 4.08
N GLY A 150 -15.07 -8.19 3.15
CA GLY A 150 -16.22 -7.31 3.42
C GLY A 150 -15.89 -6.12 4.33
N LEU A 151 -14.60 -5.83 4.52
CA LEU A 151 -14.10 -4.70 5.32
C LEU A 151 -14.04 -3.40 4.50
N LEU A 152 -14.03 -3.50 3.18
CA LEU A 152 -14.16 -2.38 2.25
C LEU A 152 -15.30 -2.64 1.27
N VAL A 153 -16.41 -1.91 1.43
CA VAL A 153 -17.58 -1.99 0.58
C VAL A 153 -17.56 -0.82 -0.39
N ILE A 154 -17.45 -1.11 -1.69
CA ILE A 154 -17.65 -0.11 -2.74
C ILE A 154 -19.17 0.02 -2.92
N HIS A 155 -19.74 1.17 -2.57
CA HIS A 155 -21.10 1.47 -3.00
C HIS A 155 -21.06 1.76 -4.51
N THR A 156 -21.25 0.71 -5.30
CA THR A 156 -21.70 0.89 -6.67
C THR A 156 -23.18 1.23 -6.59
N GLU A 157 -23.52 2.52 -6.75
CA GLU A 157 -24.81 2.82 -7.35
C GLU A 157 -24.76 2.22 -8.76
N ALA A 158 -25.22 0.97 -8.87
CA ALA A 158 -25.59 0.42 -10.16
C ALA A 158 -26.64 1.37 -10.72
N LEU A 159 -26.23 2.15 -11.71
CA LEU A 159 -27.09 2.96 -12.54
C LEU A 159 -28.34 2.15 -12.88
N VAL A 160 -29.44 2.62 -12.31
CA VAL A 160 -30.80 2.32 -12.75
C VAL A 160 -30.88 2.70 -14.22
N GLY A 161 -30.69 1.72 -15.09
CA GLY A 161 -31.07 1.77 -16.49
C GLY A 161 -32.35 0.98 -16.68
N ALA A 162 -33.44 1.47 -16.09
CA ALA A 162 -34.78 1.09 -16.53
C ALA A 162 -34.99 1.65 -17.94
N VAL A 163 -35.11 0.76 -18.93
CA VAL A 163 -35.94 0.95 -20.13
C VAL A 163 -36.62 -0.38 -20.43
#